data_AF-A0A3R9ZXI3-F1
#
_entry.id   AF-A0A3R9ZXI3-F1
#
_cell.length_a   1.000
_cell.length_b   1.000
_cell.length_c   1.000
_cell.angle_alpha   90.00
_cell.angle_beta   90.00
_cell.angle_gamma   90.00
#
_symmetry.space_group_name_H-M   'P 1'
#
loop_
_entity.id
_entity.type
_entity.pdbx_description
1 polymer ?
#
loop_
_entity_poly.entity_id
_entity_poly.type
_entity_poly.pdbx_seq_one_letter_code
_entity_poly.pdbx_strand_id
1 'polypeptide(L)'
;MPVQDDERERELVRMFNLVWDPAHQRAGLDAELFVEIGADRVRFEVEVKSTTGDTVSTARDVGMEHIKRWRRMMFVIGFYSREARRPELQRCLCLTPIDMEPWIASIESKILPDFKLADRAARRLELEDLFEVCGEQTTYSIQDAKRLHKSQWTSMQYEGALDAQDDAGRPRISQAKMLEILQLRSKYIAERGATLNNPHVTKTHLRPFFGTDREVAGNAWASSIRTLAEAFATQHPNHPAISRA
;
A
#
# COMPACT_ATOMS: atom_id res chain seq x y z
N MET A 1 18.19 -13.53 7.85
CA MET A 1 17.53 -12.30 8.33
C MET A 1 16.04 -12.25 8.02
N PRO A 2 15.53 -12.51 6.79
CA PRO A 2 14.08 -12.46 6.53
C PRO A 2 13.27 -13.40 7.42
N VAL A 3 13.74 -14.65 7.59
CA VAL A 3 13.11 -15.65 8.47
C VAL A 3 13.01 -15.16 9.93
N GLN A 4 14.01 -14.39 10.40
CA GLN A 4 13.99 -13.84 11.76
C GLN A 4 13.03 -12.67 11.89
N ASP A 5 12.81 -11.89 10.83
CA ASP A 5 11.85 -10.80 10.82
C ASP A 5 10.43 -11.37 10.79
N ASP A 6 10.18 -12.38 9.95
CA ASP A 6 8.92 -13.12 9.87
C ASP A 6 8.56 -13.79 11.22
N GLU A 7 9.52 -14.36 11.94
CA GLU A 7 9.31 -14.98 13.25
C GLU A 7 8.85 -13.96 14.30
N ARG A 8 9.44 -12.77 14.30
CA ARG A 8 9.09 -11.68 15.23
C ARG A 8 7.73 -11.09 14.90
N GLU A 9 7.42 -10.86 13.62
CA GLU A 9 6.10 -10.38 13.23
C GLU A 9 5.00 -11.39 13.56
N ARG A 10 5.24 -12.69 13.37
CA ARG A 10 4.32 -13.76 13.82
C ARG A 10 4.17 -13.80 15.34
N GLU A 11 5.22 -13.51 16.10
CA GLU A 11 5.13 -13.38 17.55
C GLU A 11 4.20 -12.22 17.94
N LEU A 12 4.36 -11.04 17.32
CA LEU A 12 3.47 -9.89 17.55
C LEU A 12 2.02 -10.21 17.21
N VAL A 13 1.75 -10.83 16.05
CA VAL A 13 0.40 -11.28 15.66
C VAL A 13 -0.25 -12.13 16.75
N ARG A 14 0.47 -13.10 17.30
CA ARG A 14 -0.03 -13.97 18.38
C ARG A 14 -0.27 -13.18 19.67
N MET A 15 0.68 -12.34 20.07
CA MET A 15 0.59 -11.59 21.33
C MET A 15 -0.57 -10.61 21.35
N PHE A 16 -0.86 -9.99 20.21
CA PHE A 16 -1.98 -9.05 20.06
C PHE A 16 -3.31 -9.73 19.71
N ASN A 17 -3.37 -11.06 19.60
CA ASN A 17 -4.54 -11.82 19.15
C ASN A 17 -5.12 -11.26 17.83
N LEU A 18 -4.24 -10.98 16.87
CA LEU A 18 -4.63 -10.55 15.54
C LEU A 18 -5.00 -11.76 14.68
N VAL A 19 -5.92 -11.55 13.75
CA VAL A 19 -6.27 -12.56 12.75
C VAL A 19 -5.24 -12.49 11.63
N TRP A 20 -4.53 -13.59 11.42
CA TRP A 20 -3.58 -13.75 10.32
C TRP A 20 -4.03 -14.91 9.44
N ASP A 21 -4.18 -14.64 8.15
CA ASP A 21 -4.45 -15.65 7.15
C ASP A 21 -3.19 -15.87 6.29
N PRO A 22 -2.60 -17.08 6.29
CA PRO A 22 -1.48 -17.43 5.42
C PRO A 22 -1.73 -17.17 3.92
N ALA A 23 -2.99 -17.21 3.46
CA ALA A 23 -3.34 -16.87 2.09
C ALA A 23 -3.28 -15.35 1.79
N HIS A 24 -3.38 -14.49 2.82
CA HIS A 24 -3.32 -13.02 2.70
C HIS A 24 -1.91 -12.47 2.52
N GLN A 25 -0.85 -13.26 2.71
CA GLN A 25 0.51 -12.87 2.28
C GLN A 25 0.57 -12.49 0.79
N ARG A 26 -0.34 -13.04 -0.04
CA ARG A 26 -0.44 -12.68 -1.46
C ARG A 26 -1.15 -11.35 -1.71
N ALA A 27 -1.98 -10.89 -0.76
CA ALA A 27 -2.71 -9.62 -0.84
C ALA A 27 -1.94 -8.44 -0.23
N GLY A 28 -0.83 -8.71 0.48
CA GLY A 28 0.03 -7.68 1.06
C GLY A 28 -0.54 -7.01 2.30
N LEU A 29 -1.38 -7.73 3.06
CA LEU A 29 -1.90 -7.35 4.38
C LEU A 29 -1.24 -8.22 5.45
N ASP A 30 -0.74 -7.61 6.53
CA ASP A 30 -0.03 -8.33 7.58
C ASP A 30 -0.98 -9.02 8.57
N ALA A 31 -2.02 -8.33 9.05
CA ALA A 31 -3.03 -8.91 9.94
C ALA A 31 -4.34 -8.08 9.98
N GLU A 32 -5.38 -8.65 10.61
CA GLU A 32 -6.64 -7.96 10.89
C GLU A 32 -6.93 -7.93 12.40
N LEU A 33 -7.58 -6.87 12.86
CA LEU A 33 -8.12 -6.73 14.21
C LEU A 33 -9.63 -6.55 14.14
N PHE A 34 -10.35 -7.31 14.98
CA PHE A 34 -11.79 -7.16 15.16
C PHE A 34 -12.10 -6.67 16.58
N VAL A 35 -12.90 -5.62 16.71
CA VAL A 35 -13.40 -5.09 17.99
C VAL A 35 -14.92 -4.94 17.94
N GLU A 36 -15.56 -5.11 19.09
CA GLU A 36 -17.01 -4.97 19.24
C GLU A 36 -17.30 -3.57 19.79
N ILE A 37 -18.09 -2.77 19.05
CA ILE A 37 -18.46 -1.42 19.45
C ILE A 37 -19.98 -1.33 19.47
N GLY A 38 -20.55 -1.48 20.67
CA GLY A 38 -22.00 -1.62 20.82
C GLY A 38 -22.48 -2.93 20.21
N ALA A 39 -23.31 -2.84 19.16
CA ALA A 39 -23.80 -3.99 18.40
C ALA A 39 -22.99 -4.25 17.10
N ASP A 40 -22.06 -3.34 16.75
CA ASP A 40 -21.31 -3.43 15.52
C ASP A 40 -19.99 -4.17 15.73
N ARG A 41 -19.70 -5.12 14.84
CA ARG A 41 -18.37 -5.72 14.73
C ARG A 41 -17.53 -4.89 13.75
N VAL A 42 -16.52 -4.22 14.27
CA VAL A 42 -15.61 -3.36 13.50
C VAL A 42 -14.32 -4.09 13.18
N ARG A 43 -13.87 -3.96 11.93
CA ARG A 43 -12.62 -4.51 11.43
C ARG A 43 -11.62 -3.40 11.08
N PHE A 44 -10.37 -3.61 11.48
CA PHE A 44 -9.20 -2.83 11.10
C PHE A 44 -8.16 -3.71 10.40
N GLU A 45 -7.56 -3.17 9.35
CA GLU A 45 -6.32 -3.69 8.79
C GLU A 45 -5.15 -3.25 9.68
N VAL A 46 -4.19 -4.15 9.90
CA VAL A 46 -3.03 -3.92 10.77
C VAL A 46 -1.74 -4.19 9.98
N GLU A 47 -0.87 -3.19 9.91
CA GLU A 47 0.52 -3.36 9.48
C GLU A 47 1.36 -3.77 10.71
N VAL A 48 2.10 -4.87 10.59
CA VAL A 48 2.94 -5.39 11.67
C VAL A 48 4.40 -5.23 11.25
N LYS A 49 5.20 -4.67 12.15
CA LYS A 49 6.64 -4.48 11.92
C LYS A 49 7.44 -4.80 13.16
N SER A 50 8.69 -5.20 12.96
CA SER A 50 9.66 -5.38 14.03
C SER A 50 10.98 -4.69 13.73
N THR A 51 11.71 -4.30 14.77
CA THR A 51 13.05 -3.72 14.64
C THR A 51 13.92 -4.06 15.85
N THR A 52 15.22 -4.17 15.65
CA THR A 52 16.24 -4.17 16.72
C THR A 52 16.93 -2.80 16.86
N GLY A 53 16.51 -1.83 16.05
CA GLY A 53 17.04 -0.48 16.01
C GLY A 53 16.03 0.57 16.49
N ASP A 54 16.33 1.83 16.18
CA ASP A 54 15.49 2.98 16.54
C ASP A 54 14.60 3.46 15.36
N THR A 55 14.66 2.73 14.25
CA THR A 55 13.89 3.02 13.04
C THR A 55 13.28 1.74 12.50
N VAL A 56 12.20 1.86 11.74
CA VAL A 56 11.44 0.72 11.22
C VAL A 56 11.45 0.79 9.70
N SER A 57 12.00 -0.24 9.03
CA SER A 57 11.89 -0.38 7.58
C SER A 57 10.45 -0.65 7.18
N THR A 58 10.06 -0.21 5.99
CA THR A 58 8.68 -0.38 5.50
C THR A 58 8.64 -1.32 4.29
N ALA A 59 8.51 -0.78 3.08
CA ALA A 59 8.45 -1.55 1.84
C ALA A 59 9.46 -1.03 0.81
N ARG A 60 9.86 -1.88 -0.13
CA ARG A 60 10.61 -1.44 -1.32
C ARG A 60 9.64 -0.76 -2.30
N ASP A 61 10.17 0.17 -3.09
CA ASP A 61 9.43 0.87 -4.15
C ASP A 61 8.10 1.48 -3.65
N VAL A 62 8.17 2.30 -2.58
CA VAL A 62 7.00 2.96 -2.00
C VAL A 62 6.46 4.04 -2.95
N GLY A 63 5.29 3.78 -3.50
CA GLY A 63 4.49 4.71 -4.31
C GLY A 63 3.13 5.04 -3.69
N MET A 64 2.27 5.72 -4.45
CA MET A 64 0.97 6.22 -3.97
C MET A 64 0.02 5.14 -3.45
N GLU A 65 0.07 3.91 -3.99
CA GLU A 65 -0.79 2.82 -3.50
C GLU A 65 -0.42 2.40 -2.06
N HIS A 66 0.87 2.38 -1.72
CA HIS A 66 1.30 2.15 -0.34
C HIS A 66 0.80 3.25 0.61
N ILE A 67 0.93 4.51 0.19
CA ILE A 67 0.45 5.68 0.95
C ILE A 67 -1.04 5.57 1.23
N LYS A 68 -1.87 5.30 0.20
CA LYS A 68 -3.32 5.15 0.35
C LYS A 68 -3.69 4.02 1.31
N ARG A 69 -2.95 2.91 1.26
CA ARG A 69 -3.18 1.75 2.10
C ARG A 69 -2.82 2.02 3.56
N TRP A 70 -1.62 2.52 3.82
CA TRP A 70 -1.15 2.81 5.18
C TRP A 70 -2.02 3.83 5.93
N ARG A 71 -2.64 4.79 5.23
CA ARG A 71 -3.61 5.72 5.84
C ARG A 71 -4.87 5.07 6.41
N ARG A 72 -5.10 3.80 6.11
CA ARG A 72 -6.27 3.03 6.56
C ARG A 72 -5.91 1.96 7.58
N MET A 73 -4.66 1.89 7.99
CA MET A 73 -4.14 0.80 8.82
C MET A 73 -3.83 1.27 10.24
N MET A 74 -4.08 0.37 11.19
CA MET A 74 -3.40 0.40 12.49
C MET A 74 -1.98 -0.14 12.33
N PHE A 75 -1.06 0.28 13.19
CA PHE A 75 0.32 -0.19 13.16
C PHE A 75 0.71 -0.83 14.49
N VAL A 76 1.34 -2.01 14.43
CA VAL A 76 1.99 -2.66 15.57
C VAL A 76 3.47 -2.76 15.29
N ILE A 77 4.28 -2.09 16.12
CA ILE A 77 5.73 -2.01 15.95
C ILE A 77 6.41 -2.60 17.18
N GLY A 78 7.03 -3.78 17.04
CA GLY A 78 7.80 -4.42 18.09
C GLY A 78 9.28 -3.98 18.10
N PHE A 79 9.78 -3.62 19.28
CA PHE A 79 11.19 -3.27 19.50
C PHE A 79 11.89 -4.39 20.26
N TYR A 80 12.88 -4.99 19.63
CA TYR A 80 13.61 -6.14 20.12
C TYR A 80 15.03 -5.79 20.56
N SER A 81 15.59 -6.54 21.51
CA SER A 81 16.97 -6.40 21.94
C SER A 81 17.97 -6.70 20.81
N ARG A 82 19.16 -6.09 20.87
CA ARG A 82 20.25 -6.31 19.88
C ARG A 82 21.15 -7.51 20.20
N GLU A 83 20.95 -8.18 21.34
CA GLU A 83 21.89 -9.19 21.83
C GLU A 83 21.92 -10.44 20.93
N ALA A 84 23.14 -10.86 20.59
CA ALA A 84 23.41 -11.83 19.54
C ALA A 84 23.24 -13.27 20.04
N ARG A 85 22.00 -13.76 20.03
CA ARG A 85 21.63 -15.17 19.78
C ARG A 85 20.13 -15.32 19.54
N ARG A 86 19.30 -14.57 20.27
CA ARG A 86 17.85 -14.47 20.04
C ARG A 86 17.36 -13.10 20.54
N PRO A 87 17.02 -12.15 19.64
CA PRO A 87 16.39 -10.90 20.03
C PRO A 87 15.13 -11.13 20.84
N GLU A 88 14.96 -10.41 21.94
CA GLU A 88 13.80 -10.50 22.83
C GLU A 88 12.94 -9.25 22.69
N LEU A 89 11.61 -9.42 22.64
CA LEU A 89 10.68 -8.31 22.57
C LEU A 89 10.73 -7.51 23.87
N GLN A 90 11.08 -6.23 23.77
CA GLN A 90 11.17 -5.34 24.95
C GLN A 90 9.88 -4.56 25.16
N ARG A 91 9.30 -4.07 24.06
CA ARG A 91 8.11 -3.21 24.05
C ARG A 91 7.52 -3.12 22.65
N CYS A 92 6.29 -2.66 22.56
CA CYS A 92 5.63 -2.35 21.30
C CYS A 92 5.09 -0.92 21.28
N LEU A 93 4.91 -0.38 20.09
CA LEU A 93 4.00 0.74 19.84
C LEU A 93 2.79 0.24 19.07
N CYS A 94 1.60 0.63 19.52
CA CYS A 94 0.36 0.52 18.75
C CYS A 94 -0.04 1.92 18.31
N LEU A 95 -0.11 2.17 17.00
CA LEU A 95 -0.37 3.49 16.43
C LEU A 95 -1.62 3.45 15.55
N THR A 96 -2.44 4.49 15.66
CA THR A 96 -3.63 4.70 14.84
C THR A 96 -3.28 5.30 13.48
N PRO A 97 -4.21 5.30 12.51
CA PRO A 97 -4.03 6.05 11.27
C PRO A 97 -3.66 7.52 11.47
N ILE A 98 -4.20 8.18 12.50
CA ILE A 98 -3.93 9.59 12.80
C ILE A 98 -2.50 9.76 13.35
N ASP A 99 -2.04 8.84 14.18
CA ASP A 99 -0.68 8.87 14.73
C ASP A 99 0.37 8.76 13.61
N MET A 100 0.09 7.94 12.58
CA MET A 100 1.00 7.69 11.46
C MET A 100 0.92 8.73 10.34
N GLU A 101 -0.18 9.49 10.23
CA GLU A 101 -0.41 10.45 9.14
C GLU A 101 0.74 11.46 8.95
N PRO A 102 1.34 12.07 10.00
CA PRO A 102 2.45 13.00 9.80
C PRO A 102 3.65 12.38 9.09
N TRP A 103 3.97 11.11 9.38
CA TRP A 103 5.05 10.41 8.69
C TRP A 103 4.64 10.03 7.27
N ILE A 104 3.44 9.47 7.08
CA ILE A 104 2.93 9.08 5.76
C ILE A 104 2.87 10.28 4.82
N ALA A 105 2.32 11.42 5.27
CA ALA A 105 2.27 12.67 4.52
C ALA A 105 3.67 13.17 4.13
N SER A 106 4.67 12.99 5.01
CA SER A 106 6.05 13.36 4.69
C SER A 106 6.63 12.50 3.55
N ILE A 107 6.26 11.21 3.46
CA ILE A 107 6.67 10.34 2.36
C ILE A 107 5.92 10.74 1.08
N GLU A 108 4.61 10.95 1.17
CA GLU A 108 3.79 11.41 0.03
C GLU A 108 4.35 12.71 -0.55
N SER A 109 4.70 13.70 0.28
CA SER A 109 5.25 14.98 -0.18
C SER A 109 6.53 14.85 -0.99
N LYS A 110 7.34 13.81 -0.75
CA LYS A 110 8.60 13.56 -1.48
C LYS A 110 8.34 13.00 -2.87
N ILE A 111 7.34 12.13 -3.01
CA ILE A 111 7.06 11.43 -4.28
C ILE A 111 5.99 12.15 -5.11
N LEU A 112 5.13 12.96 -4.49
CA LEU A 112 4.01 13.63 -5.16
C LEU A 112 4.39 14.50 -6.36
N PRO A 113 5.50 15.29 -6.32
CA PRO A 113 5.92 16.05 -7.50
C PRO A 113 6.16 15.16 -8.72
N ASP A 114 6.83 14.03 -8.55
CA ASP A 114 7.18 13.13 -9.64
C ASP A 114 5.94 12.42 -10.19
N PHE A 115 4.99 12.03 -9.33
CA PHE A 115 3.69 11.49 -9.78
C PHE A 115 2.87 12.53 -10.56
N LYS A 116 2.91 13.81 -10.15
CA LYS A 116 2.26 14.90 -10.91
C LYS A 116 2.93 15.13 -12.26
N LEU A 117 4.27 15.06 -12.32
CA LEU A 117 5.02 15.16 -13.56
C LEU A 117 4.69 13.98 -14.49
N ALA A 118 4.63 12.76 -13.97
CA ALA A 118 4.25 11.56 -14.71
C ALA A 118 2.85 11.69 -15.34
N ASP A 119 1.85 12.10 -14.55
CA ASP A 119 0.48 12.30 -15.07
C ASP A 119 0.43 13.40 -16.14
N ARG A 120 1.12 14.53 -15.90
CA ARG A 120 1.12 15.65 -16.85
C ARG A 120 1.85 15.30 -18.15
N ALA A 121 2.98 14.62 -18.07
CA ALA A 121 3.77 14.21 -19.23
C ALA A 121 3.00 13.18 -20.07
N ALA A 122 2.38 12.19 -19.42
CA ALA A 122 1.57 11.18 -20.10
C ALA A 122 0.42 11.82 -20.89
N ARG A 123 -0.34 12.75 -20.30
CA ARG A 123 -1.47 13.42 -20.98
C ARG A 123 -1.08 14.31 -22.16
N ARG A 124 0.21 14.63 -22.31
CA ARG A 124 0.72 15.44 -23.41
C ARG A 124 1.12 14.62 -24.63
N LEU A 125 1.07 13.29 -24.56
CA LEU A 125 1.30 12.44 -25.73
C LEU A 125 0.13 12.60 -26.70
N GLU A 126 0.47 12.74 -27.97
CA GLU A 126 -0.44 12.94 -29.08
C GLU A 126 -0.39 11.76 -30.07
N LEU A 127 -1.21 11.81 -31.13
CA LEU A 127 -1.27 10.73 -32.12
C LEU A 127 0.07 10.52 -32.83
N GLU A 128 0.83 11.59 -33.06
CA GLU A 128 2.17 11.51 -33.66
C GLU A 128 3.12 10.66 -32.80
N ASP A 129 3.09 10.82 -31.47
CA ASP A 129 3.88 9.98 -30.55
C ASP A 129 3.42 8.51 -30.60
N LEU A 130 2.12 8.27 -30.73
CA LEU A 130 1.59 6.91 -30.90
C LEU A 130 2.12 6.26 -32.16
N PHE A 131 2.12 6.98 -33.28
CA PHE A 131 2.58 6.47 -34.56
C PHE A 131 4.08 6.19 -34.55
N GLU A 132 4.88 7.06 -33.92
CA GLU A 132 6.32 6.84 -33.75
C GLU A 132 6.61 5.58 -32.90
N VAL A 133 5.84 5.36 -31.82
CA VAL A 133 6.08 4.24 -30.89
C VAL A 133 5.51 2.91 -31.39
N CYS A 134 4.32 2.92 -31.99
CA CYS A 134 3.57 1.70 -32.33
C CYS A 134 3.47 1.44 -33.84
N GLY A 135 3.95 2.35 -34.68
CA GLY A 135 3.68 2.39 -36.11
C GLY A 135 2.28 2.95 -36.41
N GLU A 136 2.19 3.76 -37.46
CA GLU A 136 0.92 4.29 -37.94
C GLU A 136 0.02 3.15 -38.47
N GLN A 137 -1.19 3.04 -37.92
CA GLN A 137 -2.23 2.12 -38.36
C GLN A 137 -3.58 2.81 -38.26
N THR A 138 -4.52 2.49 -39.16
CA THR A 138 -5.90 3.00 -39.08
C THR A 138 -6.64 2.49 -37.85
N THR A 139 -6.39 1.24 -37.47
CA THR A 139 -6.85 0.62 -36.21
C THR A 139 -5.86 -0.43 -35.71
N TYR A 140 -5.83 -0.66 -34.40
CA TYR A 140 -4.90 -1.56 -33.72
C TYR A 140 -5.58 -2.84 -33.22
N SER A 141 -4.82 -3.92 -33.10
CA SER A 141 -5.28 -5.17 -32.48
C SER A 141 -5.03 -5.19 -30.97
N ILE A 142 -5.68 -6.12 -30.26
CA ILE A 142 -5.32 -6.44 -28.86
C ILE A 142 -3.84 -6.85 -28.74
N GLN A 143 -3.26 -7.48 -29.77
CA GLN A 143 -1.84 -7.86 -29.73
C GLN A 143 -0.91 -6.64 -29.82
N ASP A 144 -1.29 -5.58 -30.54
CA ASP A 144 -0.57 -4.31 -30.54
C ASP A 144 -0.64 -3.66 -29.15
N ALA A 145 -1.85 -3.58 -28.58
CA ALA A 145 -2.06 -3.07 -27.22
C ALA A 145 -1.27 -3.86 -26.17
N LYS A 146 -1.22 -5.19 -26.26
CA LYS A 146 -0.42 -6.05 -25.36
C LYS A 146 1.09 -5.88 -25.57
N ARG A 147 1.58 -5.58 -26.78
CA ARG A 147 3.01 -5.26 -26.97
C ARG A 147 3.40 -3.98 -26.23
N LEU A 148 2.52 -2.98 -26.23
CA LEU A 148 2.73 -1.71 -25.55
C LEU A 148 2.49 -1.80 -24.03
N HIS A 149 1.31 -2.24 -23.63
CA HIS A 149 0.81 -2.22 -22.25
C HIS A 149 1.00 -3.54 -21.50
N LYS A 150 1.56 -4.56 -22.15
CA LYS A 150 2.00 -5.84 -21.57
C LYS A 150 0.88 -6.54 -20.77
N SER A 151 1.13 -6.91 -19.51
CA SER A 151 0.19 -7.65 -18.66
C SER A 151 -0.44 -6.75 -17.57
N GLN A 152 -0.46 -5.45 -17.80
CA GLN A 152 -0.96 -4.46 -16.84
C GLN A 152 -2.49 -4.41 -16.82
N TRP A 153 -3.11 -4.83 -17.93
CA TRP A 153 -4.55 -5.03 -18.05
C TRP A 153 -4.91 -6.52 -18.05
N THR A 154 -6.07 -6.82 -17.47
CA THR A 154 -6.76 -8.11 -17.60
C THR A 154 -7.27 -8.31 -19.03
N SER A 155 -7.58 -9.57 -19.40
CA SER A 155 -8.18 -9.87 -20.70
C SER A 155 -9.46 -9.06 -20.95
N MET A 156 -10.31 -8.95 -19.93
CA MET A 156 -11.57 -8.19 -19.98
C MET A 156 -11.32 -6.69 -20.24
N GLN A 157 -10.27 -6.10 -19.65
CA GLN A 157 -9.92 -4.70 -19.93
C GLN A 157 -9.44 -4.49 -21.37
N TYR A 158 -8.69 -5.43 -21.93
CA TYR A 158 -8.29 -5.38 -23.34
C TYR A 158 -9.47 -5.56 -24.29
N GLU A 159 -10.39 -6.47 -23.98
CA GLU A 159 -11.61 -6.68 -24.76
C GLU A 159 -12.52 -5.45 -24.69
N GLY A 160 -12.65 -4.83 -23.50
CA GLY A 160 -13.39 -3.59 -23.32
C GLY A 160 -12.80 -2.37 -24.03
N ALA A 161 -11.56 -2.46 -24.54
CA ALA A 161 -10.93 -1.40 -25.33
C ALA A 161 -11.24 -1.51 -26.84
N LEU A 162 -11.93 -2.55 -27.29
CA LEU A 162 -12.34 -2.70 -28.69
C LEU A 162 -13.51 -1.74 -29.01
N ASP A 163 -13.21 -0.62 -29.65
CA ASP A 163 -14.15 0.47 -29.94
C ASP A 163 -14.27 0.80 -31.44
N ALA A 164 -13.58 0.05 -32.31
CA ALA A 164 -13.58 0.24 -33.75
C ALA A 164 -13.77 -1.09 -34.49
N GLN A 165 -13.92 -1.02 -35.82
CA GLN A 165 -13.91 -2.17 -36.71
C GLN A 165 -12.95 -1.92 -37.89
N ASP A 166 -12.37 -2.98 -38.44
CA ASP A 166 -11.68 -2.90 -39.73
C ASP A 166 -12.64 -3.07 -40.91
N ASP A 167 -12.12 -3.00 -42.14
CA ASP A 167 -12.91 -3.13 -43.37
C ASP A 167 -13.62 -4.50 -43.49
N ALA A 168 -13.15 -5.52 -42.75
CA ALA A 168 -13.75 -6.85 -42.69
C ALA A 168 -14.76 -6.99 -41.52
N GLY A 169 -15.07 -5.90 -40.81
CA GLY A 169 -15.99 -5.86 -39.68
C GLY A 169 -15.44 -6.49 -38.39
N ARG A 170 -14.14 -6.80 -38.33
CA ARG A 170 -13.54 -7.40 -37.12
C ARG A 170 -13.36 -6.32 -36.05
N PRO A 171 -13.64 -6.59 -34.76
CA PRO A 171 -13.39 -5.63 -33.69
C PRO A 171 -11.92 -5.24 -33.59
N ARG A 172 -11.65 -3.95 -33.44
CA ARG A 172 -10.33 -3.33 -33.33
C ARG A 172 -10.33 -2.23 -32.27
N ILE A 173 -9.14 -1.73 -31.96
CA ILE A 173 -8.91 -0.58 -31.08
C ILE A 173 -8.64 0.63 -31.97
N SER A 174 -9.38 1.71 -31.76
CA SER A 174 -9.20 2.98 -32.47
C SER A 174 -7.85 3.62 -32.13
N GLN A 175 -7.39 4.55 -32.98
CA GLN A 175 -6.17 5.33 -32.69
C GLN A 175 -6.30 6.12 -31.38
N ALA A 176 -7.48 6.70 -31.11
CA ALA A 176 -7.74 7.45 -29.89
C ALA A 176 -7.63 6.55 -28.64
N LYS A 177 -8.23 5.36 -28.68
CA LYS A 177 -8.14 4.41 -27.57
C LYS A 177 -6.72 3.86 -27.39
N MET A 178 -6.02 3.61 -28.49
CA MET A 178 -4.62 3.16 -28.44
C MET A 178 -3.69 4.27 -27.88
N LEU A 179 -3.98 5.54 -28.16
CA LEU A 179 -3.29 6.67 -27.53
C LEU A 179 -3.53 6.68 -26.02
N GLU A 180 -4.75 6.47 -25.55
CA GLU A 180 -5.02 6.34 -24.10
C GLU A 180 -4.17 5.21 -23.46
N ILE A 181 -4.03 4.07 -24.15
CA ILE A 181 -3.19 2.95 -23.70
C ILE A 181 -1.71 3.36 -23.60
N LEU A 182 -1.22 4.13 -24.57
CA LEU A 182 0.13 4.70 -24.55
C LEU A 182 0.32 5.66 -23.37
N GLN A 183 -0.63 6.56 -23.14
CA GLN A 183 -0.60 7.50 -22.02
C GLN A 183 -0.58 6.74 -20.69
N LEU A 184 -1.41 5.71 -20.52
CA LEU A 184 -1.40 4.84 -19.34
C LEU A 184 -0.06 4.12 -19.17
N ARG A 185 0.53 3.63 -20.27
CA ARG A 185 1.83 2.95 -20.23
C ARG A 185 2.95 3.92 -19.83
N SER A 186 2.98 5.12 -20.41
CA SER A 186 3.97 6.16 -20.12
C SER A 186 3.90 6.57 -18.65
N LYS A 187 2.69 6.85 -18.16
CA LYS A 187 2.45 7.16 -16.74
C LYS A 187 2.96 6.04 -15.84
N TYR A 188 2.60 4.79 -16.11
CA TYR A 188 3.05 3.64 -15.32
C TYR A 188 4.58 3.53 -15.22
N ILE A 189 5.30 3.72 -16.34
CA ILE A 189 6.77 3.64 -16.35
C ILE A 189 7.36 4.75 -15.50
N ALA A 190 6.88 5.98 -15.67
CA ALA A 190 7.36 7.14 -14.91
C ALA A 190 7.06 7.01 -13.41
N GLU A 191 5.85 6.58 -13.03
CA GLU A 191 5.46 6.36 -11.63
C GLU A 191 6.28 5.27 -10.95
N ARG A 192 6.74 4.25 -11.69
CA ARG A 192 7.67 3.25 -11.15
C ARG A 192 9.06 3.81 -10.85
N GLY A 193 9.50 4.84 -11.58
CA GLY A 193 10.74 5.55 -11.29
C GLY A 193 10.61 6.55 -10.15
N ALA A 194 9.38 6.98 -9.83
CA ALA A 194 9.05 7.98 -8.81
C ALA A 194 8.88 7.41 -7.40
N THR A 195 9.10 6.11 -7.20
CA THR A 195 8.92 5.47 -5.89
C THR A 195 10.10 5.71 -4.97
N LEU A 196 9.85 5.74 -3.66
CA LEU A 196 10.91 5.85 -2.65
C LEU A 196 11.34 4.45 -2.19
N ASN A 197 12.63 4.13 -2.32
CA ASN A 197 13.13 2.83 -1.90
C ASN A 197 13.27 2.75 -0.37
N ASN A 198 12.49 1.88 0.26
CA ASN A 198 12.54 1.54 1.69
C ASN A 198 12.68 2.77 2.61
N PRO A 199 11.69 3.69 2.63
CA PRO A 199 11.66 4.74 3.64
C PRO A 199 11.49 4.11 5.03
N HIS A 200 12.22 4.64 6.00
CA HIS A 200 12.08 4.20 7.39
C HIS A 200 11.13 5.12 8.16
N VAL A 201 10.31 4.52 9.03
CA VAL A 201 9.67 5.26 10.12
C VAL A 201 10.77 5.70 11.09
N THR A 202 10.93 7.02 11.21
CA THR A 202 12.10 7.60 11.88
C THR A 202 11.94 7.60 13.40
N LYS A 203 13.07 7.55 14.12
CA LYS A 203 13.11 7.76 15.57
C LYS A 203 12.40 9.05 15.99
N THR A 204 12.59 10.13 15.22
CA THR A 204 11.99 11.43 15.50
C THR A 204 10.47 11.36 15.50
N HIS A 205 9.88 10.61 14.57
CA HIS A 205 8.44 10.40 14.52
C HIS A 205 7.94 9.50 15.66
N LEU A 206 8.67 8.44 15.99
CA LEU A 206 8.24 7.44 16.98
C LEU A 206 8.40 7.92 18.43
N ARG A 207 9.40 8.77 18.69
CA ARG A 207 9.78 9.19 20.05
C ARG A 207 8.63 9.72 20.92
N PRO A 208 7.72 10.58 20.42
CA PRO A 208 6.63 11.14 21.24
C PRO A 208 5.63 10.11 21.75
N PHE A 209 5.57 8.92 21.16
CA PHE A 209 4.60 7.88 21.56
C PHE A 209 5.10 6.99 22.70
N PHE A 210 6.40 7.02 23.01
CA PHE A 210 6.91 6.33 24.19
C PHE A 210 6.50 7.05 25.48
N GLY A 211 6.12 6.29 26.50
CA GLY A 211 5.57 6.76 27.76
C GLY A 211 4.09 7.15 27.69
N THR A 212 3.41 6.86 26.57
CA THR A 212 1.99 7.17 26.36
C THR A 212 1.15 5.89 26.35
N ASP A 213 -0.16 6.03 26.17
CA ASP A 213 -1.09 4.90 25.96
C ASP A 213 -0.84 4.14 24.64
N ARG A 214 0.04 4.64 23.78
CA ARG A 214 0.52 3.96 22.57
C ARG A 214 1.63 2.95 22.84
N GLU A 215 2.35 3.08 23.96
CA GLU A 215 3.40 2.13 24.34
C GLU A 215 2.82 0.96 25.12
N VAL A 216 3.09 -0.24 24.63
CA VAL A 216 2.65 -1.48 25.27
C VAL A 216 3.87 -2.23 25.78
N ALA A 217 3.86 -2.51 27.08
CA ALA A 217 4.85 -3.33 27.77
C ALA A 217 4.14 -4.24 28.81
N GLY A 218 4.76 -5.36 29.16
CA GLY A 218 4.22 -6.27 30.18
C GLY A 218 3.25 -7.32 29.61
N ASN A 219 2.03 -7.43 30.16
CA ASN A 219 1.08 -8.50 29.80
C ASN A 219 -0.19 -8.00 29.08
N ALA A 220 -0.32 -6.69 28.84
CA ALA A 220 -1.54 -6.07 28.34
C ALA A 220 -1.62 -5.97 26.80
N TRP A 221 -0.98 -6.88 26.06
CA TRP A 221 -0.81 -6.79 24.61
C TRP A 221 -2.13 -6.66 23.84
N ALA A 222 -2.93 -7.74 23.85
CA ALA A 222 -4.19 -7.79 23.13
C ALA A 222 -5.21 -6.77 23.63
N SER A 223 -5.26 -6.48 24.94
CA SER A 223 -6.20 -5.49 25.48
C SER A 223 -5.84 -4.07 25.07
N SER A 224 -4.55 -3.71 25.03
CA SER A 224 -4.11 -2.33 24.71
C SER A 224 -4.49 -1.92 23.29
N ILE A 225 -4.25 -2.79 22.30
CA ILE A 225 -4.61 -2.47 20.91
C ILE A 225 -6.14 -2.42 20.71
N ARG A 226 -6.90 -3.24 21.44
CA ARG A 226 -8.37 -3.25 21.37
C ARG A 226 -8.95 -1.97 21.95
N THR A 227 -8.53 -1.58 23.14
CA THR A 227 -8.92 -0.30 23.76
C THR A 227 -8.58 0.87 22.84
N LEU A 228 -7.39 0.85 22.23
CA LEU A 228 -6.99 1.89 21.30
C LEU A 228 -7.89 1.94 20.04
N ALA A 229 -8.18 0.79 19.44
CA ALA A 229 -9.02 0.68 18.26
C ALA A 229 -10.47 1.07 18.53
N GLU A 230 -11.03 0.67 19.68
CA GLU A 230 -12.37 1.05 20.14
C GLU A 230 -12.48 2.56 20.35
N ALA A 231 -11.48 3.16 21.04
CA ALA A 231 -11.42 4.60 21.23
C ALA A 231 -11.33 5.34 19.89
N PHE A 232 -10.48 4.87 18.98
CA PHE A 232 -10.33 5.44 17.65
C PHE A 232 -11.64 5.39 16.85
N ALA A 233 -12.32 4.25 16.78
CA ALA A 233 -13.57 4.12 16.05
C ALA A 233 -14.72 4.94 16.68
N THR A 234 -14.72 5.08 18.00
CA THR A 234 -15.71 5.92 18.70
C THR A 234 -15.48 7.40 18.39
N GLN A 235 -14.23 7.85 18.37
CA GLN A 235 -13.87 9.26 18.11
C GLN A 235 -13.96 9.63 16.62
N HIS A 236 -13.72 8.66 15.72
CA HIS A 236 -13.65 8.88 14.28
C HIS A 236 -14.54 7.90 13.50
N PRO A 237 -15.86 7.86 13.74
CA PRO A 237 -16.76 6.81 13.23
C PRO A 237 -16.85 6.71 11.70
N ASN A 238 -16.45 7.76 10.99
CA ASN A 238 -16.47 7.86 9.53
C ASN A 238 -15.06 7.71 8.90
N HIS A 239 -14.04 7.32 9.68
CA HIS A 239 -12.69 7.19 9.16
C HIS A 239 -12.60 5.99 8.19
N PRO A 240 -11.93 6.11 7.03
CA PRO A 240 -11.83 5.03 6.03
C PRO A 240 -11.06 3.78 6.48
N ALA A 241 -10.46 3.81 7.67
CA ALA A 241 -9.83 2.64 8.31
C ALA A 241 -10.85 1.67 8.92
N ILE A 242 -12.08 2.15 9.15
CA ILE A 242 -13.13 1.41 9.84
C ILE A 242 -13.96 0.68 8.79
N SER A 243 -13.88 -0.65 8.78
CA SER A 243 -14.79 -1.49 8.02
C SER A 243 -15.82 -2.08 8.98
N ARG A 244 -17.11 -1.75 8.80
CA ARG A 244 -18.21 -2.39 9.53
C ARG A 244 -18.67 -3.63 8.76
N ALA A 245 -18.82 -4.75 9.45
CA ALA A 245 -19.42 -5.96 8.90
C ALA A 245 -20.94 -5.86 8.85
#